data_AF-A0A3Q2YJZ7-F1
#
_entry.id   AF-A0A3Q2YJZ7-F1
#
_cell.length_a   1.000
_cell.length_b   1.000
_cell.length_c   1.000
_cell.angle_alpha   90.00
_cell.angle_beta   90.00
_cell.angle_gamma   90.00
#
_symmetry.space_group_name_H-M   'P 1'
#
loop_
_entity.id
_entity.type
_entity.pdbx_description
1 polymer ?
#
loop_
_entity_poly.entity_id
_entity_poly.type
_entity_poly.pdbx_seq_one_letter_code
_entity_poly.pdbx_strand_id
1 'polypeptide(L)'
;MTLKDARKWNRSVSTVYVLGVWTMIGSVAYLYYTGRFKNSTEATTGVPKNPNEFIYQTPHNKTIVVYKKDFVPYTTRIYNFVQSFTGGPGTADK
;
A
#
# COMPACT_ATOMS: atom_id res chain seq x y z
N MET A 1 -25.62 37.31 4.95
CA MET A 1 -25.91 36.08 4.18
C MET A 1 -27.39 36.07 3.87
N THR A 2 -27.78 36.12 2.60
CA THR A 2 -29.19 35.99 2.25
C THR A 2 -29.59 34.51 2.22
N LEU A 3 -30.88 34.19 2.43
CA LEU A 3 -31.38 32.80 2.38
C LEU A 3 -31.08 32.09 1.04
N LYS A 4 -30.92 32.87 -0.04
CA LYS A 4 -30.54 32.37 -1.36
C LYS A 4 -29.08 31.90 -1.39
N ASP A 5 -28.19 32.61 -0.71
CA ASP A 5 -26.77 32.23 -0.60
C ASP A 5 -26.61 30.93 0.20
N ALA A 6 -27.38 30.79 1.29
CA ALA A 6 -27.40 29.57 2.09
C ALA A 6 -27.88 28.36 1.28
N ARG A 7 -28.94 28.53 0.46
CA ARG A 7 -29.45 27.47 -0.42
C ARG A 7 -28.44 27.10 -1.52
N LYS A 8 -27.76 28.09 -2.12
CA LYS A 8 -26.71 27.87 -3.12
C LYS A 8 -25.54 27.10 -2.51
N TRP A 9 -25.09 27.50 -1.33
CA TRP A 9 -24.04 26.82 -0.58
C TRP A 9 -24.40 25.37 -0.28
N ASN A 10 -25.61 25.11 0.24
CA ASN A 10 -26.08 23.77 0.54
C ASN A 10 -26.09 22.86 -0.70
N ARG A 11 -26.50 23.39 -1.86
CA ARG A 11 -26.50 22.63 -3.12
C ARG A 11 -25.09 22.26 -3.58
N SER A 12 -24.13 23.19 -3.44
CA SER A 12 -22.73 22.94 -3.78
C SER A 12 -22.12 21.87 -2.88
N VAL A 13 -22.28 21.96 -1.55
CA VAL A 13 -21.73 20.95 -0.62
C VAL A 13 -22.43 19.59 -0.77
N SER A 14 -23.73 19.57 -1.03
CA SER A 14 -24.48 18.34 -1.27
C SER A 14 -24.01 17.62 -2.55
N THR A 15 -23.68 18.38 -3.60
CA THR A 15 -23.17 17.80 -4.85
C THR A 15 -21.80 17.15 -4.64
N VAL A 16 -20.90 17.79 -3.91
CA VAL A 16 -19.58 17.22 -3.55
C VAL A 16 -19.75 15.96 -2.72
N TYR A 17 -20.69 15.94 -1.78
CA TYR A 17 -20.98 14.77 -0.96
C TYR A 17 -21.47 13.57 -1.78
N VAL A 18 -22.43 13.79 -2.69
CA VAL A 18 -22.96 12.74 -3.56
C VAL A 18 -21.85 12.17 -4.46
N LEU A 19 -21.01 13.03 -5.04
CA LEU A 19 -19.87 12.59 -5.84
C LEU A 19 -18.88 11.78 -5.00
N GLY A 20 -18.54 12.24 -3.79
CA GLY A 20 -17.65 11.51 -2.89
C GLY A 20 -18.18 10.13 -2.53
N VAL A 21 -19.45 10.03 -2.11
CA VAL A 21 -20.09 8.74 -1.80
C VAL A 21 -20.10 7.81 -3.02
N TRP A 22 -20.44 8.33 -4.20
CA TRP A 22 -20.44 7.55 -5.43
C TRP A 22 -19.04 7.04 -5.81
N THR A 23 -18.00 7.86 -5.64
CA THR A 23 -16.62 7.43 -5.89
C THR A 23 -16.14 6.36 -4.92
N MET A 24 -16.53 6.42 -3.64
CA MET A 24 -16.23 5.37 -2.67
C MET A 24 -16.90 4.05 -3.05
N ILE A 25 -18.20 4.08 -3.35
CA ILE A 25 -18.94 2.88 -3.77
C ILE A 25 -18.34 2.29 -5.05
N GLY A 26 -18.04 3.14 -6.04
CA GLY A 26 -17.40 2.73 -7.29
C GLY A 26 -16.02 2.11 -7.08
N SER A 27 -15.20 2.70 -6.20
CA SER A 27 -13.88 2.15 -5.85
C SER A 27 -14.00 0.79 -5.19
N VAL A 28 -14.95 0.63 -4.26
CA VAL A 28 -15.19 -0.65 -3.58
C VAL A 28 -15.65 -1.70 -4.59
N ALA A 29 -16.65 -1.39 -5.42
CA ALA A 29 -17.14 -2.28 -6.46
C ALA A 29 -16.04 -2.68 -7.47
N TYR A 30 -15.20 -1.73 -7.88
CA TYR A 30 -14.06 -1.98 -8.76
C TYR A 30 -13.03 -2.93 -8.11
N LEU A 31 -12.72 -2.74 -6.83
CA LEU A 31 -11.80 -3.61 -6.09
C LEU A 31 -12.38 -5.02 -5.86
N TYR A 32 -13.70 -5.14 -5.67
CA TYR A 32 -14.38 -6.44 -5.63
C TYR A 32 -14.33 -7.13 -7.00
N TYR A 33 -14.61 -6.40 -8.09
CA TYR A 33 -14.58 -6.95 -9.45
C TYR A 33 -13.18 -7.38 -9.89
N THR A 34 -12.15 -6.59 -9.57
CA THR A 34 -10.75 -6.90 -9.90
C THR A 34 -10.15 -8.00 -9.01
N GLY A 35 -10.93 -8.59 -8.10
CA GLY A 35 -10.51 -9.71 -7.26
C GLY A 35 -9.44 -9.37 -6.22
N ARG A 36 -9.09 -8.09 -6.05
CA ARG A 36 -8.04 -7.67 -5.11
C ARG A 36 -8.42 -7.89 -3.64
N PHE A 37 -9.70 -7.96 -3.32
CA PHE A 37 -10.18 -8.29 -1.97
C PHE A 37 -10.04 -9.79 -1.61
N LYS A 38 -9.97 -10.70 -2.60
CA LYS A 38 -9.80 -12.14 -2.31
C LYS A 38 -8.45 -12.44 -1.66
N ASN A 39 -7.42 -11.68 -2.05
CA ASN A 39 -6.06 -11.80 -1.50
C ASN A 39 -5.93 -11.32 -0.04
N SER A 40 -6.92 -10.58 0.49
CA SER A 40 -6.88 -10.08 1.86
C SER A 40 -7.49 -11.05 2.88
N THR A 41 -8.30 -12.01 2.45
CA THR A 41 -9.02 -12.95 3.33
C THR A 41 -8.33 -14.32 3.45
N GLU A 42 -7.37 -14.64 2.57
CA GLU A 42 -6.65 -15.93 2.60
C GLU A 42 -5.58 -16.03 3.70
N ALA A 43 -5.50 -15.08 4.64
CA ALA A 43 -4.55 -15.15 5.76
C ALA A 43 -5.02 -16.06 6.92
N THR A 44 -6.09 -16.84 6.75
CA THR A 44 -6.65 -17.77 7.75
C THR A 44 -6.59 -19.22 7.27
N THR A 45 -5.43 -19.70 6.85
CA THR A 45 -5.15 -21.15 6.89
C THR A 45 -3.67 -21.33 7.10
N GLY A 46 -3.29 -22.01 8.18
CA GLY A 46 -1.92 -22.20 8.65
C GLY A 46 -1.10 -23.16 7.78
N VAL A 47 -1.05 -22.93 6.48
CA VAL A 47 -0.12 -23.64 5.58
C VAL A 47 0.96 -22.64 5.19
N PRO A 48 2.23 -22.83 5.63
CA PRO A 48 3.32 -22.02 5.14
C PRO A 48 3.43 -22.26 3.62
N LYS A 49 3.10 -21.23 2.83
CA LYS A 49 3.19 -21.26 1.37
C LYS A 49 4.64 -21.29 0.90
N ASN A 50 5.59 -20.98 1.80
CA ASN A 50 7.02 -20.97 1.56
C ASN A 50 7.78 -21.68 2.69
N PRO A 51 8.84 -22.46 2.37
CA PRO A 51 9.70 -23.11 3.37
C PRO A 51 10.51 -22.12 4.25
N ASN A 52 10.53 -20.83 3.89
CA ASN A 52 11.26 -19.77 4.59
C ASN A 52 10.35 -18.87 5.45
N GLU A 53 9.10 -19.27 5.65
CA GLU A 53 8.11 -18.52 6.41
C GLU A 53 7.94 -19.12 7.81
N PHE A 54 8.24 -18.32 8.83
CA PHE A 54 8.06 -18.69 10.23
C PHE A 54 6.89 -17.90 10.81
N ILE A 55 5.86 -18.62 11.26
CA ILE A 55 4.65 -18.03 11.83
C ILE A 55 4.71 -18.21 13.34
N TYR A 56 4.81 -17.09 14.07
CA TYR A 56 4.65 -17.05 15.51
C TYR A 56 3.21 -16.62 15.83
N GLN A 57 2.44 -17.51 16.45
CA GLN A 57 1.07 -17.25 16.86
C GLN A 57 1.00 -17.17 18.38
N THR A 58 0.50 -16.06 18.90
CA THR A 58 0.06 -15.95 20.30
C THR A 58 -1.46 -15.71 20.31
N PRO A 59 -2.14 -15.77 21.47
CA PRO A 59 -3.59 -15.52 21.54
C PRO A 59 -4.05 -14.17 21.00
N HIS A 60 -3.14 -13.19 20.92
CA HIS A 60 -3.47 -11.80 20.56
C HIS A 60 -2.71 -11.27 19.35
N ASN A 61 -1.70 -11.99 18.84
CA ASN A 61 -0.94 -11.56 17.67
C ASN A 61 -0.56 -12.72 16.75
N LYS A 62 -0.37 -12.38 15.47
CA LYS A 62 0.17 -13.27 14.45
C LYS A 62 1.32 -12.55 13.79
N THR A 63 2.54 -12.98 14.09
CA THR A 63 3.76 -12.45 13.47
C THR A 63 4.25 -13.42 12.41
N ILE A 64 4.38 -12.94 11.18
CA ILE A 64 4.87 -13.72 10.05
C ILE A 64 6.26 -13.19 9.69
N VAL A 65 7.29 -14.01 9.91
CA VAL A 65 8.67 -13.71 9.55
C VAL A 65 8.99 -14.44 8.26
N VAL A 66 9.26 -13.69 7.19
CA VAL A 66 9.61 -14.26 5.87
C VAL A 66 11.07 -13.99 5.58
N TYR A 67 11.90 -15.03 5.58
CA TYR A 67 13.30 -14.91 5.21
C TYR A 67 13.47 -14.92 3.68
N LYS A 68 13.98 -13.82 3.14
CA LYS A 68 14.25 -13.66 1.70
C LYS A 68 15.75 -13.80 1.44
N LYS A 69 16.14 -14.88 0.77
CA LYS A 69 17.55 -15.26 0.53
C LYS A 69 18.33 -14.21 -0.29
N ASP A 70 17.66 -13.51 -1.21
CA ASP A 70 18.28 -12.54 -2.12
C ASP A 70 17.83 -11.09 -1.84
N PHE A 71 17.40 -10.81 -0.61
CA PHE A 71 16.94 -9.47 -0.26
C PHE A 71 18.12 -8.56 0.07
N VAL A 72 18.44 -7.67 -0.86
CA VAL A 72 19.32 -6.53 -0.60
C VAL A 72 18.55 -5.54 0.29
N PRO A 73 19.07 -5.18 1.48
CA PRO A 73 18.44 -4.18 2.33
C PRO A 73 18.14 -2.92 1.52
N TYR A 74 16.95 -2.33 1.69
CA TYR A 74 16.57 -1.12 0.95
C TYR A 74 17.62 -0.01 1.09
N THR A 75 18.28 0.06 2.24
CA THR A 75 19.42 0.94 2.51
C THR A 75 20.58 0.71 1.55
N THR A 76 21.00 -0.55 1.34
CA THR A 76 22.05 -0.91 0.39
C THR A 76 21.63 -0.65 -1.06
N ARG A 77 20.36 -0.85 -1.40
CA ARG A 77 19.82 -0.54 -2.74
C ARG A 77 19.85 0.96 -3.04
N ILE A 78 19.42 1.78 -2.08
CA ILE A 78 19.47 3.24 -2.17
C ILE A 78 20.93 3.72 -2.20
N TYR A 79 21.79 3.16 -1.36
CA TYR A 79 23.22 3.46 -1.36
C TYR A 79 23.86 3.16 -2.72
N ASN A 80 23.66 1.95 -3.27
CA ASN A 80 24.18 1.58 -4.59
C ASN A 80 23.60 2.46 -5.72
N PHE A 81 22.32 2.83 -5.64
CA PHE A 81 21.69 3.75 -6.58
C PHE A 81 22.37 5.12 -6.52
N VAL A 82 22.50 5.74 -5.35
CA VAL A 82 23.16 7.04 -5.18
C VAL A 82 24.63 6.97 -5.59
N GLN A 83 25.35 5.93 -5.19
CA GLN A 83 26.74 5.67 -5.56
C GLN A 83 26.91 5.54 -7.07
N SER A 84 25.93 4.98 -7.80
CA SER A 84 25.99 4.87 -9.26
C SER A 84 25.89 6.22 -9.97
N PHE A 85 25.34 7.26 -9.32
CA PHE A 85 25.32 8.63 -9.86
C PHE A 85 26.54 9.44 -9.44
N THR A 86 27.15 9.14 -8.29
CA THR A 86 28.31 9.88 -7.78
C THR A 86 29.65 9.24 -8.15
N GLY A 87 29.66 7.96 -8.53
CA GLY A 87 30.84 7.20 -8.97
C GLY A 87 31.08 7.31 -10.48
N GLY A 88 31.56 8.46 -10.94
CA GLY A 88 32.06 8.63 -12.31
C GLY A 88 33.40 7.89 -12.56
N PRO A 89 33.76 7.65 -13.83
CA PRO A 89 34.94 6.86 -14.20
C PRO A 89 36.24 7.62 -13.92
N GLY A 90 37.09 7.09 -13.02
CA GLY A 90 38.49 7.51 -12.92
C GLY A 90 39.00 8.04 -11.58
N THR A 91 38.81 7.32 -10.47
CA THR A 91 39.59 7.61 -9.24
C THR A 91 39.87 6.35 -8.43
N ALA A 92 40.81 5.53 -8.90
CA ALA A 92 41.64 4.63 -8.08
C ALA A 92 42.80 4.10 -8.94
N ASP A 93 43.63 5.01 -9.43
CA ASP A 93 45.01 4.70 -9.79
C ASP A 93 45.87 5.73 -9.04
N LYS A 94 46.30 5.33 -7.84
CA LYS A 94 47.43 5.79 -7.03
C LYS A 94 47.42 5.10 -5.67
#